data_AF-A0A6I5CDC4-F1
#
_entry.id   AF-A0A6I5CDC4-F1
#
_cell.length_a   1.000
_cell.length_b   1.000
_cell.length_c   1.000
_cell.angle_alpha   90.00
_cell.angle_beta   90.00
_cell.angle_gamma   90.00
#
_symmetry.space_group_name_H-M   'P 1'
#
loop_
_entity.id
_entity.type
_entity.pdbx_description
1 polymer ?
#
loop_
_entity_poly.entity_id
_entity_poly.type
_entity_poly.pdbx_seq_one_letter_code
_entity_poly.pdbx_strand_id
1 'polypeptide(L)' 'LEVLRKVSATIAVADVEEAARVLTSLGARVIAGPVGTPAGRSLIAVHPDGSVYEYVDRRS' A
#
# COMPACT_ATOMS: atom_id res chain seq x y z
N LEU A 1 13.91 -6.11 2.64
CA LEU A 1 13.28 -7.30 2.00
C LEU A 1 12.32 -8.05 2.94
N GLU A 2 12.55 -8.08 4.26
CA GLU A 2 11.74 -8.87 5.22
C GLU A 2 10.26 -8.45 5.32
N VAL A 3 9.96 -7.16 5.15
CA VAL A 3 8.59 -6.63 5.14
C VAL A 3 7.72 -7.23 4.03
N LEU A 4 8.29 -7.52 2.86
CA LEU A 4 7.55 -8.11 1.74
C LEU A 4 7.02 -9.50 2.07
N ARG A 5 7.72 -10.26 2.94
CA ARG A 5 7.25 -11.57 3.41
C ARG A 5 6.07 -11.48 4.40
N LYS A 6 5.77 -10.28 4.91
CA LYS A 6 4.69 -10.04 5.86
C LYS A 6 3.41 -9.52 5.20
N VAL A 7 3.43 -9.27 3.89
CA VAL A 7 2.24 -8.81 3.15
C VAL A 7 1.20 -9.92 3.16
N SER A 8 0.06 -9.65 3.80
CA SER A 8 -1.05 -10.60 3.93
C SER A 8 -1.89 -10.69 2.66
N ALA A 9 -2.01 -9.58 1.91
CA ALA A 9 -2.72 -9.52 0.64
C ALA A 9 -2.28 -8.29 -0.17
N THR A 10 -2.53 -8.36 -1.49
CA THR A 10 -2.38 -7.24 -2.43
C THR A 10 -3.76 -6.74 -2.84
N ILE A 11 -3.99 -5.43 -2.71
CA ILE A 11 -5.27 -4.76 -2.96
C ILE A 11 -5.11 -3.83 -4.17
N ALA A 12 -5.89 -4.06 -5.21
CA ALA A 12 -5.95 -3.17 -6.37
C ALA A 12 -6.82 -1.94 -6.04
N VAL A 13 -6.31 -0.74 -6.30
CA VAL A 13 -7.01 0.54 -6.06
C VAL A 13 -6.95 1.43 -7.30
N ALA A 14 -7.88 2.38 -7.42
CA ALA A 14 -7.89 3.30 -8.55
C ALA A 14 -6.67 4.25 -8.55
N ASP A 15 -6.28 4.76 -7.37
CA ASP A 15 -5.10 5.61 -7.19
C ASP A 15 -4.42 5.34 -5.83
N VAL A 16 -3.17 4.90 -5.84
CA VAL A 16 -2.39 4.63 -4.63
C VAL A 16 -2.07 5.88 -3.82
N GLU A 17 -2.01 7.07 -4.43
CA GLU A 17 -1.78 8.32 -3.70
C GLU A 17 -3.00 8.71 -2.87
N GLU A 18 -4.19 8.48 -3.43
CA GLU A 18 -5.43 8.65 -2.69
C GLU A 18 -5.54 7.63 -1.56
N ALA A 19 -5.23 6.36 -1.85
CA ALA A 19 -5.17 5.32 -0.83
C ALA A 19 -4.20 5.69 0.29
N ALA A 20 -3.00 6.19 -0.01
CA ALA A 20 -2.02 6.63 0.98
C ALA A 20 -2.58 7.69 1.94
N ARG A 21 -3.30 8.69 1.41
CA ARG A 21 -3.93 9.75 2.20
C ARG A 21 -5.01 9.19 3.12
N VAL A 22 -5.91 8.36 2.59
CA VAL A 22 -6.99 7.75 3.38
C VAL A 22 -6.41 6.85 4.47
N LEU A 23 -5.48 5.96 4.13
CA LEU A 23 -4.82 5.05 5.06
C LEU A 23 -4.14 5.82 6.20
N THR A 24 -3.39 6.87 5.88
CA THR A 24 -2.73 7.71 6.89
C THR A 24 -3.75 8.41 7.80
N SER A 25 -4.86 8.93 7.24
CA SER A 25 -5.91 9.56 8.03
C SER A 25 -6.62 8.60 9.00
N LEU A 26 -6.63 7.30 8.67
CA LEU A 26 -7.21 6.23 9.50
C LEU A 26 -6.20 5.60 10.47
N GLY A 27 -4.96 6.15 10.54
CA GLY A 27 -3.93 5.70 11.48
C GLY A 27 -3.05 4.57 10.96
N ALA A 28 -3.14 4.19 9.69
CA ALA A 28 -2.17 3.29 9.09
C ALA A 28 -0.83 4.02 8.85
N ARG A 29 0.27 3.26 8.88
CA ARG A 29 1.62 3.74 8.55
C ARG A 29 2.04 3.22 7.19
N VAL A 30 2.30 4.11 6.25
CA VAL A 30 2.96 3.75 4.99
C VAL A 30 4.45 3.52 5.28
N ILE A 31 4.92 2.30 5.02
CA ILE A 31 6.31 1.89 5.31
C ILE A 31 7.16 1.73 4.04
N ALA A 32 6.52 1.73 2.86
CA ALA A 32 7.16 1.82 1.56
C ALA A 32 6.19 2.42 0.54
N GLY A 33 6.69 3.23 -0.39
CA GLY A 33 5.86 3.85 -1.42
C GLY A 33 5.04 5.06 -0.97
N PRO A 34 4.21 5.65 -1.85
CA PRO A 34 3.99 5.24 -3.24
C PRO A 34 5.27 5.32 -4.09
N VAL A 35 5.62 4.24 -4.79
CA VAL A 35 6.74 4.23 -5.75
C VAL A 35 6.26 3.71 -7.10
N GLY A 36 6.73 4.34 -8.17
CA GLY A 36 6.49 3.87 -9.53
C GLY A 36 7.34 2.65 -9.86
N THR A 37 6.70 1.61 -10.39
CA THR A 37 7.36 0.41 -10.93
C THR A 37 6.90 0.17 -12.37
N PRO A 38 7.61 -0.65 -13.16
CA PRO A 38 7.15 -1.04 -14.50
C PRO A 38 5.75 -1.67 -14.52
N ALA A 39 5.28 -2.24 -13.40
CA ALA A 39 3.97 -2.87 -13.26
C ALA A 39 2.87 -1.94 -12.73
N GLY A 40 3.17 -0.65 -12.53
CA GLY A 40 2.28 0.33 -11.90
C GLY A 40 2.87 0.93 -10.63
N ARG A 41 2.14 1.84 -9.98
CA ARG A 41 2.56 2.40 -8.67
C ARG A 41 2.05 1.50 -7.54
N SER A 42 2.85 1.33 -6.49
CA SER A 42 2.42 0.60 -5.29
C SER A 42 2.94 1.22 -3.99
N LEU A 43 2.28 0.88 -2.88
CA LEU A 43 2.71 1.18 -1.51
C LEU A 43 2.47 -0.03 -0.60
N ILE A 44 3.15 -0.06 0.54
CA ILE A 44 2.93 -1.02 1.62
C ILE A 44 2.56 -0.26 2.89
N ALA A 45 1.47 -0.65 3.52
CA ALA A 45 0.98 -0.04 4.74
C ALA A 45 0.83 -1.06 5.87
N VAL A 46 1.11 -0.61 7.10
CA VAL A 46 0.78 -1.31 8.35
C VAL A 46 -0.44 -0.65 8.96
N HIS A 47 -1.50 -1.43 9.18
CA HIS A 47 -2.75 -0.96 9.76
C HIS A 47 -2.68 -0.91 11.30
N PRO A 48 -3.62 -0.21 11.96
CA PRO A 48 -3.66 -0.12 13.42
C PRO A 48 -3.76 -1.49 14.13
N ASP A 49 -4.36 -2.49 13.47
CA ASP A 49 -4.44 -3.87 13.96
C ASP A 49 -3.15 -4.68 13.75
N GLY A 50 -2.11 -4.07 13.16
CA GLY A 50 -0.83 -4.69 12.85
C GLY A 50 -0.78 -5.45 11.51
N SER A 51 -1.89 -5.54 10.79
CA SER A 51 -1.91 -6.18 9.46
C SER A 51 -1.12 -5.38 8.44
N VAL A 52 -0.50 -6.08 7.48
CA VAL A 52 0.34 -5.47 6.44
C VAL A 52 -0.26 -5.79 5.08
N TYR A 53 -0.57 -4.76 4.30
CA TYR A 53 -1.11 -4.91 2.95
C TYR A 53 -0.30 -4.12 1.94
N GLU A 54 -0.26 -4.65 0.72
CA GLU A 54 0.21 -3.92 -0.46
C GLU A 54 -0.99 -3.33 -1.20
N TYR A 55 -0.87 -2.08 -1.63
CA TYR A 55 -1.85 -1.40 -2.48
C TYR A 55 -1.21 -1.07 -3.82
N VAL A 56 -1.89 -1.41 -4.91
CA VAL A 56 -1.35 -1.28 -6.28
C VAL A 56 -2.36 -0.54 -7.16
N ASP A 57 -1.87 0.38 -7.98
CA ASP A 57 -2.67 1.09 -8.96
C ASP A 57 -3.34 0.11 -9.94
N ARG A 58 -4.63 0.35 -10.20
CA ARG A 58 -5.39 -0.18 -11.32
C ARG A 58 -5.94 1.01 -12.11
N ARG A 59 -5.03 1.76 -12.74
CA ARG A 59 -5.41 2.61 -13.87
C ARG A 59 -5.45 1.73 -15.12
N SER A 60 -6.65 1.36 -15.54
CA SER A 60 -6.94 0.86 -16.89
C SER A 60 -6.99 2.02 -17.88
#